data_AF-A0A1E5UUN9-F1
#
_entry.id   AF-A0A1E5UUN9-F1
#
_cell.length_a   1.000
_cell.length_b   1.000
_cell.length_c   1.000
_cell.angle_alpha   90.00
_cell.angle_beta   90.00
_cell.angle_gamma   90.00
#
_symmetry.space_group_name_H-M   'P 1'
#
loop_
_entity.id
_entity.type
_entity.pdbx_description
1 polymer ?
#
loop_
_entity_poly.entity_id
_entity_poly.type
_entity_poly.pdbx_seq_one_letter_code
_entity_poly.pdbx_strand_id
1 'polypeptide(L)'
;LLLHSDFEKMHVGDDGMINLSRCVASVEFEGELTVSMVAFQYDHDDDRMKVVGKDEDFRPKKAGKSYGRLDVGFCKMDVTVTWSLLSLIPPGYP
;
A
#
# COMPACT_ATOMS: atom_id res chain seq x y z
N LEU A 1 13.61 -0.36 -5.17
CA LEU A 1 12.56 -0.37 -6.20
C LEU A 1 11.39 0.45 -5.67
N LEU A 2 11.11 1.61 -6.28
CA LEU A 2 10.01 2.48 -5.85
C LEU A 2 8.72 2.00 -6.51
N LEU A 3 7.69 1.79 -5.69
CA LEU A 3 6.35 1.43 -6.12
C LEU A 3 5.64 2.72 -6.52
N HIS A 4 6.09 3.34 -7.60
CA HIS A 4 5.40 4.48 -8.20
C HIS A 4 4.28 3.90 -9.06
N SER A 5 3.05 3.95 -8.56
CA SER A 5 1.90 4.00 -9.46
C SER A 5 1.82 5.45 -9.88
N ASP A 6 2.13 5.73 -11.15
CA ASP A 6 1.63 6.96 -11.76
C ASP A 6 0.12 6.97 -11.49
N PHE A 7 -0.50 8.15 -11.30
CA PHE A 7 -1.91 8.37 -10.94
C PHE A 7 -2.94 7.79 -11.96
N GLU A 8 -2.55 6.79 -12.74
CA GLU A 8 -3.38 5.90 -13.51
C GLU A 8 -4.44 5.25 -12.61
N LYS A 9 -5.70 5.31 -13.07
CA LYS A 9 -6.83 4.73 -12.36
C LYS A 9 -6.56 3.24 -12.16
N MET A 10 -6.32 2.85 -10.92
CA MET A 10 -6.21 1.45 -10.57
C MET A 10 -7.55 0.76 -10.78
N HIS A 11 -7.57 -0.24 -11.65
CA HIS A 11 -8.75 -1.07 -11.87
C HIS A 11 -9.02 -1.91 -10.62
N VAL A 12 -10.23 -1.77 -10.09
CA VAL A 12 -10.77 -2.67 -9.07
C VAL A 12 -11.35 -3.88 -9.81
N GLY A 13 -10.88 -5.07 -9.50
CA GLY A 13 -11.42 -6.31 -10.05
C GLY A 13 -12.84 -6.60 -9.55
N ASP A 14 -13.53 -7.53 -10.20
CA ASP A 14 -14.88 -7.96 -9.79
C ASP A 14 -14.90 -8.60 -8.40
N ASP A 15 -13.74 -9.01 -7.88
CA ASP A 15 -13.49 -9.51 -6.53
C ASP A 15 -13.26 -8.39 -5.50
N GLY A 16 -13.28 -7.12 -5.92
CA GLY A 16 -13.01 -5.96 -5.08
C GLY A 16 -11.53 -5.70 -4.81
N MET A 17 -10.61 -6.43 -5.47
CA MET A 17 -9.17 -6.24 -5.29
C MET A 17 -8.61 -5.18 -6.23
N ILE A 18 -7.68 -4.39 -5.71
CA ILE A 18 -6.87 -3.45 -6.50
C ILE A 18 -5.61 -4.20 -6.98
N ASN A 19 -5.46 -4.34 -8.29
CA ASN A 19 -4.28 -4.97 -8.88
C ASN A 19 -3.21 -3.92 -9.18
N LEU A 20 -2.10 -3.98 -8.46
CA LEU A 20 -0.94 -3.12 -8.70
C LEU A 20 -0.10 -3.70 -9.85
N SER A 21 0.35 -2.83 -10.77
CA SER A 21 1.31 -3.23 -11.82
C SER A 21 2.64 -3.74 -11.24
N ARG A 22 3.01 -3.25 -10.06
CA ARG A 22 4.14 -3.75 -9.25
C ARG A 22 3.69 -3.96 -7.81
N CYS A 23 3.92 -5.16 -7.28
CA CYS A 23 3.56 -5.53 -5.90
C CYS A 23 4.79 -5.69 -5.00
N VAL A 24 5.98 -5.25 -5.45
CA VAL A 24 7.24 -5.45 -4.74
C VAL A 24 7.89 -4.12 -4.44
N ALA A 25 8.09 -3.86 -3.15
CA ALA A 25 8.88 -2.76 -2.63
C ALA A 25 10.04 -3.32 -1.79
N SER A 26 11.13 -2.57 -1.71
CA SER A 26 12.28 -2.88 -0.85
C SER A 26 12.34 -1.87 0.28
N VAL A 27 12.41 -2.34 1.52
CA VAL A 27 12.47 -1.49 2.72
C VAL A 27 13.70 -1.90 3.50
N GLU A 28 14.44 -0.91 4.01
CA GLU A 28 15.54 -1.16 4.94
C GLU A 28 15.00 -1.77 6.25
N PHE A 29 15.76 -2.62 6.91
CA PHE A 29 15.25 -3.36 8.08
C PHE A 29 14.84 -2.45 9.26
N GLU A 30 15.44 -1.26 9.35
CA GLU A 30 15.10 -0.23 10.34
C GLU A 30 14.11 0.82 9.82
N GLY A 31 13.74 0.75 8.53
CA GLY A 31 12.76 1.63 7.91
C GLY A 31 11.32 1.10 8.05
N GLU A 32 10.39 1.74 7.35
CA GLU A 32 8.97 1.38 7.35
C GLU A 32 8.39 1.47 5.93
N LEU A 33 7.37 0.66 5.65
CA LEU A 33 6.54 0.80 4.46
C LEU A 33 5.27 1.56 4.85
N THR A 34 5.14 2.81 4.44
CA THR A 34 3.89 3.58 4.59
C THR A 34 3.00 3.32 3.37
N VAL A 35 1.75 2.93 3.63
CA VAL A 35 0.70 2.84 2.60
C VAL A 35 -0.33 3.92 2.88
N SER A 36 -0.55 4.80 1.91
CA SER A 36 -1.49 5.91 1.99
C SER A 36 -2.72 5.65 1.11
N MET A 37 -3.91 5.90 1.65
CA MET A 37 -5.15 5.97 0.88
C MET A 37 -5.65 7.41 0.88
N VAL A 38 -5.97 7.92 -0.30
CA VAL A 38 -6.62 9.22 -0.47
C VAL A 38 -7.95 9.00 -1.18
N ALA A 39 -9.01 9.59 -0.65
CA ALA A 39 -10.35 9.53 -1.22
C ALA A 39 -10.99 10.91 -1.24
N PHE A 40 -11.88 11.10 -2.20
CA PHE A 40 -12.68 12.32 -2.29
C PHE A 40 -14.06 12.06 -1.69
N GLN A 41 -14.51 12.94 -0.81
CA GLN A 41 -15.83 12.90 -0.19
C GLN A 41 -16.60 14.18 -0.52
N TYR A 42 -17.86 14.05 -0.93
CA TYR A 42 -18.72 15.23 -1.00
C TYR A 42 -19.15 15.63 0.42
N ASP A 43 -18.87 16.86 0.80
CA ASP A 43 -19.35 17.44 2.04
C ASP A 43 -20.62 18.25 1.76
N HIS A 44 -21.74 17.81 2.34
CA HIS A 44 -23.04 18.46 2.17
C HIS A 44 -23.17 19.77 2.95
N ASP A 45 -22.45 19.95 4.05
CA ASP A 45 -22.53 21.18 4.87
C ASP A 45 -21.78 22.34 4.21
N ASP A 46 -20.74 22.01 3.46
CA ASP A 46 -19.79 22.94 2.85
C ASP A 46 -19.90 22.97 1.31
N ASP A 47 -20.91 22.26 0.76
CA ASP A 47 -21.24 22.10 -0.66
C ASP A 47 -20.03 21.93 -1.58
N ARG A 48 -19.05 21.11 -1.16
CA ARG A 48 -17.78 20.93 -1.87
C ARG A 48 -17.17 19.55 -1.69
N MET A 49 -16.30 19.17 -2.63
CA MET A 49 -15.49 17.96 -2.50
C MET A 49 -14.34 18.19 -1.51
N LYS A 50 -14.24 17.35 -0.49
CA LYS A 50 -13.12 17.29 0.45
C LYS A 50 -12.21 16.12 0.14
N VAL A 51 -10.92 16.30 0.37
CA VAL A 51 -9.92 15.23 0.31
C VAL A 51 -9.77 14.67 1.71
N VAL A 52 -10.01 13.38 1.86
CA VAL A 52 -9.71 12.65 3.10
C VAL A 52 -8.61 11.64 2.81
N GLY A 53 -7.80 11.37 3.81
CA GLY A 53 -6.74 10.39 3.67
C GLY A 53 -6.45 9.67 4.97
N LYS A 54 -5.79 8.53 4.84
CA LYS A 54 -5.27 7.76 5.96
C LYS A 54 -3.99 7.05 5.53
N ASP A 55 -3.09 6.91 6.49
CA ASP A 55 -1.82 6.22 6.34
C ASP A 55 -1.79 5.02 7.29
N GLU A 56 -1.06 3.99 6.87
CA GLU A 56 -0.77 2.82 7.68
C GLU A 56 0.70 2.43 7.47
N ASP A 57 1.45 2.35 8.57
CA ASP A 57 2.88 2.02 8.55
C ASP A 57 3.10 0.55 8.87
N PHE A 58 3.91 -0.11 8.03
CA PHE A 58 4.27 -1.51 8.21
C PHE A 58 5.77 -1.67 8.44
N ARG A 59 6.12 -2.21 9.62
CA ARG A 59 7.50 -2.61 9.92
C ARG A 59 7.91 -3.85 9.13
N PRO A 60 9.09 -3.84 8.50
CA PRO A 60 9.59 -4.96 7.72
C PRO A 60 9.88 -6.18 8.59
N LYS A 61 9.74 -7.37 7.99
CA LYS A 61 10.05 -8.66 8.62
C LYS A 61 11.03 -9.44 7.76
N LYS A 62 11.83 -10.31 8.37
CA LYS A 62 12.69 -11.25 7.61
C LYS A 62 11.86 -12.14 6.67
N ALA A 63 10.71 -12.61 7.15
CA ALA A 63 9.72 -13.33 6.37
C ALA A 63 8.35 -13.20 7.05
N GLY A 64 7.26 -13.40 6.29
CA GLY A 64 5.90 -13.51 6.82
C GLY A 64 4.97 -12.43 6.30
N LYS A 65 3.88 -12.16 7.03
CA LYS A 65 2.84 -11.20 6.62
C LYS A 65 2.61 -10.11 7.68
N SER A 66 2.19 -8.94 7.21
CA SER A 66 1.59 -7.88 8.03
C SER A 66 0.22 -7.53 7.44
N TYR A 67 -0.69 -7.12 8.31
CA TYR A 67 -2.07 -6.80 7.97
C TYR A 67 -2.37 -5.41 8.53
N GLY A 68 -3.07 -4.58 7.76
CA GLY A 68 -3.44 -3.23 8.16
C GLY A 68 -4.72 -2.80 7.47
N ARG A 69 -5.35 -1.74 7.97
CA ARG A 69 -6.64 -1.27 7.45
C ARG A 69 -6.70 0.25 7.39
N LEU A 70 -6.90 0.75 6.18
CA LEU A 70 -7.12 2.15 5.88
C LEU A 70 -8.63 2.40 5.87
N ASP A 71 -9.13 3.14 6.87
CA ASP A 71 -10.54 3.46 7.04
C ASP A 71 -10.71 4.99 7.15
N VAL A 72 -11.34 5.59 6.12
CA VAL A 72 -11.70 7.02 6.08
C VAL A 72 -13.21 7.24 6.31
N GLY A 73 -13.89 6.27 6.93
CA GLY A 73 -15.31 6.30 7.24
C GLY A 73 -16.18 5.69 6.14
N PHE A 74 -16.22 6.32 4.97
CA PHE A 74 -17.06 5.90 3.83
C PHE A 74 -16.35 4.93 2.87
N CYS A 75 -15.03 4.85 2.93
CA CYS A 75 -14.21 3.93 2.15
C CYS A 75 -13.26 3.20 3.08
N LYS A 76 -13.13 1.88 2.88
CA LYS A 76 -12.29 1.01 3.70
C LYS A 76 -11.46 0.12 2.79
N MET A 77 -10.17 0.01 3.08
CA MET A 77 -9.22 -0.81 2.33
C MET A 77 -8.42 -1.66 3.31
N ASP A 78 -8.49 -2.98 3.15
CA ASP A 78 -7.65 -3.93 3.87
C ASP A 78 -6.36 -4.16 3.08
N VAL A 79 -5.22 -4.07 3.76
CA VAL A 79 -3.89 -4.18 3.17
C VAL A 79 -3.18 -5.39 3.76
N THR A 80 -2.65 -6.26 2.88
CA THR A 80 -1.78 -7.37 3.26
C THR A 80 -0.41 -7.19 2.63
N VAL A 81 0.62 -7.12 3.47
CA VAL A 81 2.01 -7.02 3.03
C VAL A 81 2.72 -8.35 3.30
N THR A 82 3.32 -8.94 2.28
CA THR A 82 4.14 -10.15 2.41
C THR A 82 5.61 -9.78 2.34
N TRP A 83 6.40 -10.26 3.30
CA TRP A 83 7.81 -9.95 3.48
C TRP A 83 8.71 -11.13 3.14
N SER A 84 9.85 -10.83 2.53
CA SER A 84 10.95 -11.75 2.31
C SER A 84 12.26 -10.99 2.24
N LEU A 85 13.35 -11.59 2.72
CA LEU A 85 14.70 -11.05 2.50
C LEU A 85 15.04 -11.09 1.02
N LEU A 86 15.56 -9.98 0.51
CA LEU A 86 16.18 -9.95 -0.81
C LEU A 86 17.61 -10.48 -0.68
N SER A 87 17.88 -11.64 -1.28
CA SER A 87 19.26 -12.12 -1.42
C SER A 87 19.94 -11.33 -2.53
N LEU A 88 20.85 -10.44 -2.16
CA LEU A 88 21.73 -9.75 -3.12
C LEU A 88 22.94 -10.61 -3.50
N ILE A 89 23.09 -11.80 -2.91
CA ILE A 89 24.16 -12.74 -3.24
C ILE A 89 23.71 -13.52 -4.48
N PRO A 90 24.42 -13.42 -5.62
CA PRO A 90 24.19 -14.29 -6.77
C PRO A 90 24.46 -15.74 -6.35
N PRO A 91 23.58 -16.70 -6.66
CA PRO A 91 23.87 -18.10 -6.39
C PRO A 91 25.12 -18.51 -7.20
N GLY A 92 26.25 -18.76 -6.54
CA GLY A 92 27.44 -19.33 -7.17
C GLY A 92 28.78 -18.62 -6.97
N TYR A 93 28.90 -17.58 -6.14
CA TYR A 93 30.22 -17.09 -5.71
C TYR A 93 30.54 -17.61 -4.30
N PRO A 94 31.72 -18.27 -4.11
CA PRO A 94 32.08 -18.96 -2.87
C PRO A 94 32.34 -18.03 -1.68
#